data_AF-A0A224YXU5-F1
#
_entry.id   AF-A0A224YXU5-F1
#
_cell.length_a   1.000
_cell.length_b   1.000
_cell.length_c   1.000
_cell.angle_alpha   90.00
_cell.angle_beta   90.00
_cell.angle_gamma   90.00
#
_symmetry.space_group_name_H-M   'P 1'
#
loop_
_entity.id
_entity.type
_entity.pdbx_description
1 polymer ?
#
loop_
_entity_poly.entity_id
_entity_poly.type
_entity_poly.pdbx_seq_one_letter_code
_entity_poly.pdbx_strand_id
1 'polypeptide(L)'
;MDAMYTAGAHMTKHLQENFDGYDRFFSWISFAADPPRNLLWYYPIALTFSNPLGVRILIAASCSEFLNVAIKWILNEHRPFWYVKMKSNIGIQLAQTPQTCETGPGSPSGHVMVTAAVLYVVIRYAISCADDNTRSQRRRRYVRAILWPSYFLYLSAVGASRVFIGAHFPHQVLLGFAIGVATGYYLERYDIDHWRFPEYASLSGIIAMTSATLFTGFTALGVDPQNTVRLALEACDDPQYVNISSTVLYSIMRNIAAPLGVGIAMSRPNVDQVLEGAKRAPVWAKLLAGLAGIGVGRTLLACPLPKQELCIYAGALVQFCFFSFAVTYGIPYALYKNYRQVNKTLEIRRKKESSSTSSEEEKSHGVHVK
;
A
#
# COMPACT_ATOMS: atom_id res chain seq x y z
N MET A 1 -13.13 -27.34 -13.48
CA MET A 1 -12.92 -26.54 -12.26
C MET A 1 -12.66 -27.42 -11.04
N ASP A 2 -13.53 -28.39 -10.72
CA ASP A 2 -13.36 -29.28 -9.56
C ASP A 2 -12.00 -30.02 -9.52
N ALA A 3 -11.54 -30.59 -10.64
CA ALA A 3 -10.23 -31.25 -10.69
C ALA A 3 -9.07 -30.29 -10.33
N MET A 4 -9.15 -29.03 -10.76
CA MET A 4 -8.16 -28.00 -10.46
C MET A 4 -8.21 -27.58 -8.98
N TYR A 5 -9.41 -27.43 -8.41
CA TYR A 5 -9.58 -27.14 -6.98
C TYR A 5 -9.12 -28.29 -6.09
N THR A 6 -9.44 -29.54 -6.45
CA THR A 6 -8.95 -30.72 -5.73
C THR A 6 -7.43 -30.84 -5.80
N ALA A 7 -6.82 -30.66 -6.98
CA ALA A 7 -5.36 -30.62 -7.12
C ALA A 7 -4.73 -29.49 -6.31
N GLY A 8 -5.34 -28.30 -6.33
CA GLY A 8 -4.89 -27.15 -5.53
C GLY A 8 -5.02 -27.37 -4.03
N ALA A 9 -6.06 -28.07 -3.57
CA ALA A 9 -6.24 -28.44 -2.17
C ALA A 9 -5.21 -29.48 -1.73
N HIS A 10 -4.90 -30.48 -2.56
CA HIS A 10 -3.80 -31.41 -2.30
C HIS A 10 -2.44 -30.71 -2.23
N MET A 11 -2.17 -29.77 -3.14
CA MET A 11 -0.94 -28.97 -3.12
C MET A 11 -0.84 -28.15 -1.82
N THR A 12 -1.97 -27.56 -1.38
CA THR A 12 -2.04 -26.80 -0.12
C THR A 12 -1.72 -27.70 1.07
N LYS A 13 -2.37 -28.87 1.17
CA LYS A 13 -2.13 -29.84 2.23
C LYS A 13 -0.67 -30.33 2.23
N HIS A 14 -0.13 -30.65 1.06
CA HIS A 14 1.27 -31.06 0.93
C HIS A 14 2.25 -29.97 1.38
N LEU A 15 1.96 -28.71 1.07
CA LEU A 15 2.78 -27.59 1.52
C LEU A 15 2.71 -27.41 3.04
N GLN A 16 1.52 -27.57 3.64
CA GLN A 16 1.34 -27.54 5.10
C GLN A 16 2.11 -28.67 5.80
N GLU A 17 2.03 -29.89 5.28
CA GLU A 17 2.71 -31.07 5.86
C GLU A 17 4.25 -30.98 5.76
N ASN A 18 4.81 -30.51 4.65
CA ASN A 18 6.27 -30.43 4.47
C ASN A 18 6.91 -29.23 5.16
N PHE A 19 6.15 -28.16 5.39
CA PHE A 19 6.63 -26.95 6.06
C PHE A 19 5.98 -26.77 7.42
N ASP A 20 5.64 -27.87 8.09
CA ASP A 20 5.16 -27.85 9.46
C ASP A 20 6.18 -27.12 10.37
N GLY A 21 5.69 -26.23 11.22
CA GLY A 21 6.50 -25.34 12.06
C GLY A 21 6.94 -24.02 11.41
N TYR A 22 6.68 -23.79 10.12
CA TYR A 22 6.94 -22.51 9.44
C TYR A 22 5.72 -21.56 9.42
N ASP A 23 4.67 -21.83 10.19
CA ASP A 23 3.45 -21.02 10.22
C ASP A 23 3.73 -19.55 10.50
N ARG A 24 4.58 -19.26 11.50
CA ARG A 24 4.95 -17.87 11.84
C ARG A 24 5.64 -17.16 10.68
N PHE A 25 6.48 -17.86 9.93
CA PHE A 25 7.20 -17.31 8.79
C PHE A 25 6.24 -16.98 7.65
N PHE A 26 5.39 -17.93 7.24
CA PHE A 26 4.42 -17.69 6.18
C PHE A 26 3.35 -16.66 6.58
N SER A 27 2.86 -16.70 7.82
CA SER A 27 1.96 -15.69 8.35
C SER A 27 2.59 -14.30 8.34
N TRP A 28 3.87 -14.17 8.72
CA TRP A 28 4.56 -12.89 8.68
C TRP A 28 4.76 -12.37 7.26
N ILE A 29 5.14 -13.23 6.31
CA ILE A 29 5.26 -12.84 4.90
C ILE A 29 3.91 -12.37 4.35
N SER A 30 2.86 -13.15 4.60
CA SER A 30 1.52 -12.78 4.17
C SER A 30 1.04 -11.49 4.83
N PHE A 31 1.38 -11.30 6.10
CA PHE A 31 1.12 -10.06 6.82
C PHE A 31 1.86 -8.90 6.14
N ALA A 32 3.16 -9.00 5.89
CA ALA A 32 3.91 -7.93 5.24
C ALA A 32 3.36 -7.55 3.84
N ALA A 33 2.88 -8.53 3.08
CA ALA A 33 2.35 -8.36 1.71
C ALA A 33 0.86 -8.00 1.62
N ASP A 34 0.20 -7.74 2.74
CA ASP A 34 -1.22 -7.41 2.79
C ASP A 34 -1.49 -6.04 2.14
N PRO A 35 -2.41 -5.93 1.16
CA PRO A 35 -2.63 -4.73 0.35
C PRO A 35 -2.75 -3.40 1.11
N PRO A 36 -3.48 -3.29 2.24
CA PRO A 36 -3.62 -2.04 2.99
C PRO A 36 -2.28 -1.43 3.43
N ARG A 37 -1.21 -2.22 3.61
CA ARG A 37 0.11 -1.71 4.05
C ARG A 37 0.83 -0.91 2.99
N ASN A 38 0.54 -1.13 1.71
CA ASN A 38 1.02 -0.26 0.65
C ASN A 38 0.55 1.17 0.85
N LEU A 39 -0.71 1.34 1.26
CA LEU A 39 -1.24 2.66 1.60
C LEU A 39 -0.80 3.13 2.99
N LEU A 40 -0.86 2.28 4.02
CA LEU A 40 -0.72 2.74 5.40
C LEU A 40 0.73 2.83 5.87
N TRP A 41 1.65 2.05 5.29
CA TRP A 41 3.04 1.95 5.74
C TRP A 41 4.04 2.40 4.69
N TYR A 42 3.97 1.82 3.48
CA TYR A 42 4.98 2.08 2.45
C TYR A 42 4.82 3.47 1.82
N TYR A 43 3.59 3.90 1.51
CA TYR A 43 3.31 5.23 0.97
C TYR A 43 3.80 6.39 1.86
N PRO A 44 3.50 6.45 3.18
CA PRO A 44 3.96 7.55 4.03
C PRO A 44 5.47 7.63 4.15
N ILE A 45 6.14 6.47 4.30
CA ILE A 45 7.60 6.42 4.35
C ILE A 45 8.15 6.92 3.01
N ALA A 46 7.75 6.32 1.89
CA ALA A 46 8.28 6.64 0.58
C ALA A 46 8.09 8.12 0.20
N LEU A 47 6.92 8.68 0.49
CA LEU A 47 6.62 10.08 0.19
C LEU A 47 7.60 11.05 0.86
N THR A 48 7.98 10.80 2.13
CA THR A 48 8.91 11.68 2.84
C THR A 48 10.31 11.72 2.23
N PHE A 49 10.72 10.65 1.55
CA PHE A 49 12.01 10.58 0.85
C PHE A 49 11.91 11.05 -0.60
N SER A 50 10.81 10.70 -1.28
CA SER A 50 10.54 11.05 -2.66
C SER A 50 9.03 11.12 -2.90
N ASN A 51 8.50 12.33 -3.13
CA ASN A 51 7.08 12.50 -3.44
C ASN A 51 6.65 11.68 -4.66
N PRO A 52 7.38 11.69 -5.80
CA PRO A 52 7.06 10.87 -6.96
C PRO A 52 6.91 9.39 -6.60
N LEU A 53 7.85 8.84 -5.82
CA LEU A 53 7.80 7.43 -5.41
C LEU A 53 6.59 7.15 -4.50
N GLY A 54 6.34 8.00 -3.50
CA GLY A 54 5.20 7.84 -2.60
C GLY A 54 3.88 7.84 -3.36
N VAL A 55 3.63 8.87 -4.17
CA VAL A 55 2.41 8.97 -4.99
C VAL A 55 2.26 7.75 -5.90
N ARG A 56 3.34 7.35 -6.60
CA ARG A 56 3.33 6.18 -7.48
C ARG A 56 2.99 4.88 -6.74
N ILE A 57 3.48 4.67 -5.51
CA ILE A 57 3.10 3.53 -4.66
C ILE A 57 1.60 3.57 -4.34
N LEU A 58 1.07 4.73 -3.94
CA LEU A 58 -0.35 4.88 -3.60
C LEU A 58 -1.25 4.61 -4.79
N ILE A 59 -0.92 5.15 -5.96
CA ILE A 59 -1.69 4.94 -7.19
C ILE A 59 -1.58 3.49 -7.67
N ALA A 60 -0.38 2.89 -7.63
CA ALA A 60 -0.20 1.47 -7.94
C ALA A 60 -1.01 0.56 -7.02
N ALA A 61 -1.01 0.83 -5.72
CA ALA A 61 -1.80 0.08 -4.76
C ALA A 61 -3.30 0.24 -5.02
N SER A 62 -3.78 1.48 -5.18
CA SER A 62 -5.21 1.77 -5.36
C SER A 62 -5.77 1.19 -6.66
N CYS A 63 -5.06 1.36 -7.78
CA CYS A 63 -5.45 0.82 -9.07
C CYS A 63 -5.40 -0.71 -9.09
N SER A 64 -4.33 -1.31 -8.57
CA SER A 64 -4.20 -2.76 -8.55
C SER A 64 -5.23 -3.40 -7.62
N GLU A 65 -5.50 -2.81 -6.46
CA GLU A 65 -6.50 -3.34 -5.54
C GLU A 65 -7.92 -3.18 -6.08
N PHE A 66 -8.24 -2.05 -6.73
CA PHE A 66 -9.49 -1.86 -7.45
C PHE A 66 -9.68 -2.92 -8.55
N LEU A 67 -8.67 -3.13 -9.41
CA LEU A 67 -8.74 -4.16 -10.46
C LEU A 67 -8.89 -5.56 -9.85
N ASN A 68 -8.21 -5.85 -8.73
CA ASN A 68 -8.36 -7.12 -8.03
C ASN A 68 -9.81 -7.34 -7.60
N VAL A 69 -10.44 -6.33 -6.99
CA VAL A 69 -11.83 -6.37 -6.54
C VAL A 69 -12.80 -6.56 -7.72
N ALA A 70 -12.64 -5.78 -8.78
CA ALA A 70 -13.50 -5.86 -9.96
C ALA A 70 -13.44 -7.27 -10.60
N ILE A 71 -12.24 -7.82 -10.77
CA ILE A 71 -12.05 -9.16 -11.34
C ILE A 71 -12.58 -10.23 -10.39
N LYS A 72 -12.40 -10.07 -9.06
CA LYS A 72 -12.97 -10.98 -8.06
C LYS A 72 -14.48 -11.09 -8.15
N TRP A 73 -15.19 -9.97 -8.31
CA TRP A 73 -16.63 -9.99 -8.50
C TRP A 73 -17.04 -10.71 -9.78
N ILE A 74 -16.28 -10.53 -10.87
CA ILE A 74 -16.56 -11.17 -12.16
C ILE A 74 -16.30 -12.68 -12.11
N LEU A 75 -15.17 -13.12 -11.54
CA LEU A 75 -14.78 -14.53 -11.51
C LEU A 75 -15.49 -15.32 -10.41
N ASN A 76 -15.76 -14.68 -9.26
CA ASN A 76 -16.44 -15.25 -8.10
C ASN A 76 -15.96 -16.67 -7.70
N GLU A 77 -14.65 -16.91 -7.80
CA GLU A 77 -14.07 -18.23 -7.50
C GLU A 77 -14.01 -18.53 -6.00
N HIS A 78 -14.10 -19.82 -5.65
CA HIS A 78 -13.94 -20.30 -4.29
C HIS A 78 -12.50 -20.19 -3.77
N ARG A 79 -12.37 -20.20 -2.45
CA ARG A 79 -11.09 -20.36 -1.73
C ARG A 79 -10.84 -21.82 -1.37
N PRO A 80 -9.58 -22.23 -1.11
CA PRO A 80 -9.27 -23.58 -0.69
C PRO A 80 -10.12 -24.06 0.49
N PHE A 81 -10.21 -23.27 1.56
CA PHE A 81 -10.97 -23.69 2.75
C PHE A 81 -12.49 -23.71 2.53
N TRP A 82 -13.05 -22.79 1.72
CA TRP A 82 -14.46 -22.83 1.32
C TRP A 82 -14.78 -24.12 0.58
N TYR A 83 -13.94 -24.46 -0.39
CA TYR A 83 -14.10 -25.64 -1.23
C TYR A 83 -14.01 -26.94 -0.44
N VAL A 84 -12.99 -27.07 0.41
CA VAL A 84 -12.76 -28.30 1.20
C VAL A 84 -13.86 -28.53 2.23
N LYS A 85 -14.38 -27.48 2.88
CA LYS A 85 -15.54 -27.62 3.79
C LYS A 85 -16.83 -27.97 3.04
N MET A 86 -17.07 -27.34 1.89
CA MET A 86 -18.27 -27.60 1.08
C MET A 86 -18.27 -29.03 0.49
N LYS A 87 -17.09 -29.56 0.17
CA LYS A 87 -16.88 -30.90 -0.39
C LYS A 87 -16.22 -31.84 0.62
N SER A 88 -16.76 -31.95 1.83
CA SER A 88 -16.18 -32.79 2.89
C SER A 88 -15.91 -34.25 2.49
N ASN A 89 -16.62 -34.75 1.48
CA ASN A 89 -16.43 -36.08 0.90
C ASN A 89 -15.07 -36.31 0.21
N ILE A 90 -14.26 -35.26 -0.06
CA ILE A 90 -12.90 -35.43 -0.61
C ILE A 90 -11.85 -35.83 0.44
N GLY A 91 -12.18 -35.80 1.74
CA GLY A 91 -11.30 -36.26 2.81
C GLY A 91 -10.02 -35.44 3.02
N ILE A 92 -9.95 -34.23 2.45
CA ILE A 92 -8.84 -33.29 2.68
C ILE A 92 -9.17 -32.45 3.90
N GLN A 93 -8.21 -32.26 4.80
CA GLN A 93 -8.29 -31.32 5.91
C GLN A 93 -7.12 -30.35 5.80
N LEU A 94 -7.40 -29.06 5.89
CA LEU A 94 -6.43 -27.98 5.81
C LEU A 94 -6.36 -27.26 7.14
N ALA A 95 -5.16 -26.88 7.58
CA ALA A 95 -4.99 -26.05 8.76
C ALA A 95 -5.53 -24.62 8.50
N GLN A 96 -6.27 -24.05 9.46
CA GLN A 96 -6.71 -22.66 9.43
C GLN A 96 -5.83 -21.79 10.33
N THR A 97 -5.58 -20.57 9.87
CA THR A 97 -4.94 -19.50 10.65
C THR A 97 -5.87 -18.28 10.69
N PRO A 98 -5.63 -17.28 11.55
CA PRO A 98 -6.40 -16.04 11.54
C PRO A 98 -6.43 -15.32 10.19
N GLN A 99 -5.44 -15.57 9.31
CA GLN A 99 -5.32 -14.94 7.98
C GLN A 99 -5.98 -15.77 6.86
N THR A 100 -6.55 -16.93 7.18
CA THR A 100 -7.28 -17.79 6.24
C THR A 100 -8.66 -17.21 5.94
N CYS A 101 -9.29 -16.58 6.93
CA CYS A 101 -10.68 -16.12 6.95
C CYS A 101 -10.97 -14.82 6.20
N GLU A 102 -10.54 -14.72 4.96
CA GLU A 102 -10.85 -13.56 4.11
C GLU A 102 -12.28 -13.62 3.55
N THR A 103 -12.92 -12.44 3.49
CA THR A 103 -14.34 -12.29 3.13
C THR A 103 -14.65 -12.18 1.64
N GLY A 104 -13.67 -11.89 0.78
CA GLY A 104 -13.90 -11.74 -0.67
C GLY A 104 -13.61 -13.02 -1.47
N PRO A 105 -14.00 -13.12 -2.75
CA PRO A 105 -13.66 -14.25 -3.64
C PRO A 105 -12.16 -14.55 -3.74
N GLY A 106 -11.83 -15.78 -4.13
CA GLY A 106 -10.45 -16.29 -4.16
C GLY A 106 -9.61 -15.81 -5.36
N SER A 107 -10.20 -15.52 -6.52
CA SER A 107 -9.43 -15.27 -7.75
C SER A 107 -9.60 -13.84 -8.26
N PRO A 108 -8.52 -13.09 -8.55
CA PRO A 108 -7.10 -13.43 -8.34
C PRO A 108 -6.61 -13.09 -6.91
N SER A 109 -5.43 -13.60 -6.54
CA SER A 109 -4.80 -13.28 -5.24
C SER A 109 -4.43 -11.80 -5.12
N GLY A 110 -5.11 -11.07 -4.24
CA GLY A 110 -4.89 -9.63 -4.04
C GLY A 110 -3.54 -9.30 -3.42
N HIS A 111 -3.06 -10.14 -2.50
CA HIS A 111 -1.73 -9.98 -1.88
C HIS A 111 -0.62 -10.02 -2.93
N VAL A 112 -0.69 -11.00 -3.84
CA VAL A 112 0.32 -11.17 -4.90
C VAL A 112 0.18 -10.08 -5.96
N MET A 113 -1.05 -9.80 -6.40
CA MET A 113 -1.33 -8.83 -7.47
C MET A 113 -0.90 -7.41 -7.09
N VAL A 114 -1.31 -6.93 -5.91
CA VAL A 114 -0.99 -5.57 -5.45
C VAL A 114 0.50 -5.43 -5.15
N THR A 115 1.09 -6.41 -4.47
CA THR A 115 2.54 -6.42 -4.18
C THR A 115 3.36 -6.44 -5.48
N ALA A 116 2.95 -7.22 -6.47
CA ALA A 116 3.62 -7.29 -7.77
C ALA A 116 3.57 -5.94 -8.50
N ALA A 117 2.41 -5.27 -8.51
CA ALA A 117 2.25 -3.95 -9.14
C ALA A 117 3.08 -2.87 -8.44
N VAL A 118 2.99 -2.79 -7.11
CA VAL A 118 3.70 -1.77 -6.32
C VAL A 118 5.21 -1.95 -6.43
N LEU A 119 5.73 -3.17 -6.20
CA LEU A 119 7.17 -3.41 -6.26
C LEU A 119 7.73 -3.22 -7.68
N TYR A 120 6.95 -3.51 -8.72
CA TYR A 120 7.37 -3.22 -10.09
C TYR A 120 7.64 -1.73 -10.27
N VAL A 121 6.71 -0.87 -9.83
CA VAL A 121 6.86 0.60 -9.91
C VAL A 121 8.03 1.09 -9.06
N VAL A 122 8.22 0.55 -7.85
CA VAL A 122 9.36 0.88 -6.97
C VAL A 122 10.70 0.51 -7.62
N ILE A 123 10.81 -0.68 -8.20
CA ILE A 123 12.04 -1.16 -8.83
C ILE A 123 12.37 -0.32 -10.06
N ARG A 124 11.38 0.01 -10.88
CA ARG A 124 11.57 0.87 -12.04
C ARG A 124 12.02 2.27 -11.66
N TYR A 125 11.41 2.85 -10.61
CA TYR A 125 11.86 4.11 -10.04
C TYR A 125 13.31 4.04 -9.51
N ALA A 126 13.67 2.97 -8.79
CA ALA A 126 15.03 2.79 -8.30
C ALA A 126 16.06 2.65 -9.45
N ILE A 127 15.67 1.98 -10.55
CA ILE A 127 16.51 1.85 -11.74
C ILE A 127 16.67 3.21 -12.45
N SER A 128 15.61 4.02 -12.58
CA SER A 128 15.72 5.34 -13.23
C SER A 128 16.61 6.30 -12.42
N CYS A 129 16.56 6.27 -11.09
CA CYS A 129 17.50 7.01 -10.24
C CYS A 129 18.96 6.54 -10.39
N ALA A 130 19.21 5.33 -10.88
CA ALA A 130 20.55 4.84 -11.17
C ALA A 130 21.07 5.24 -12.56
N ASP A 131 20.18 5.73 -13.45
CA ASP A 131 20.49 6.07 -14.84
C ASP A 131 21.11 7.48 -15.00
N ASP A 132 21.03 8.34 -13.98
CA ASP A 132 21.33 9.78 -14.03
C ASP A 132 22.81 10.20 -14.19
N ASN A 133 23.77 9.31 -14.52
CA ASN A 133 25.20 9.68 -14.59
C ASN A 133 26.05 8.81 -15.54
N THR A 134 27.05 9.30 -16.27
CA THR A 134 27.77 8.50 -17.31
C THR A 134 28.57 7.29 -16.81
N ARG A 135 28.95 7.24 -15.52
CA ARG A 135 29.45 6.02 -14.82
C ARG A 135 28.36 4.95 -14.55
N SER A 136 27.11 5.22 -14.98
CA SER A 136 25.85 4.50 -14.67
C SER A 136 25.80 3.07 -15.17
N GLN A 137 26.31 2.75 -16.36
CA GLN A 137 25.86 1.53 -17.03
C GLN A 137 26.20 0.25 -16.25
N ARG A 138 27.37 0.20 -15.59
CA ARG A 138 27.76 -0.91 -14.70
C ARG A 138 26.90 -0.94 -13.43
N ARG A 139 26.69 0.21 -12.78
CA ARG A 139 25.82 0.35 -11.60
C ARG A 139 24.38 -0.06 -11.90
N ARG A 140 23.82 0.39 -13.03
CA ARG A 140 22.50 0.01 -13.54
C ARG A 140 22.38 -1.49 -13.74
N ARG A 141 23.39 -2.13 -14.36
CA ARG A 141 23.41 -3.60 -14.54
C ARG A 141 23.38 -4.31 -13.18
N TYR A 142 24.21 -3.89 -12.21
CA TYR A 142 24.20 -4.47 -10.86
C TYR A 142 22.86 -4.26 -10.15
N VAL A 143 22.31 -3.05 -10.18
CA VAL A 143 21.01 -2.74 -9.57
C VAL A 143 19.93 -3.63 -10.18
N ARG A 144 19.89 -3.80 -11.51
CA ARG A 144 18.93 -4.69 -12.18
C ARG A 144 19.15 -6.16 -11.81
N ALA A 145 20.40 -6.61 -11.76
CA ALA A 145 20.77 -7.98 -11.42
C ALA A 145 20.42 -8.34 -9.97
N ILE A 146 20.29 -7.36 -9.07
CA ILE A 146 19.88 -7.58 -7.68
C ILE A 146 18.34 -7.44 -7.53
N LEU A 147 17.77 -6.34 -8.05
CA LEU A 147 16.37 -6.01 -7.81
C LEU A 147 15.38 -6.99 -8.48
N TRP A 148 15.63 -7.41 -9.73
CA TRP A 148 14.73 -8.32 -10.42
C TRP A 148 14.67 -9.71 -9.76
N PRO A 149 15.79 -10.39 -9.47
CA PRO A 149 15.73 -11.65 -8.73
C PRO A 149 15.09 -11.51 -7.35
N SER A 150 15.38 -10.42 -6.62
CA SER A 150 14.76 -10.15 -5.31
C SER A 150 13.24 -9.99 -5.41
N TYR A 151 12.75 -9.35 -6.48
CA TYR A 151 11.33 -9.22 -6.80
C TYR A 151 10.64 -10.56 -7.00
N PHE A 152 11.19 -11.41 -7.88
CA PHE A 152 10.60 -12.73 -8.14
C PHE A 152 10.70 -13.64 -6.92
N LEU A 153 11.80 -13.59 -6.17
CA LEU A 153 11.98 -14.36 -4.94
C LEU A 153 10.95 -13.96 -3.88
N TYR A 154 10.79 -12.66 -3.62
CA TYR A 154 9.81 -12.16 -2.66
C TYR A 154 8.38 -12.50 -3.08
N LEU A 155 8.02 -12.31 -4.36
CA LEU A 155 6.68 -12.66 -4.85
C LEU A 155 6.39 -14.15 -4.81
N SER A 156 7.40 -14.99 -5.04
CA SER A 156 7.27 -16.44 -4.86
C SER A 156 7.00 -16.78 -3.40
N ALA A 157 7.71 -16.13 -2.45
CA ALA A 157 7.48 -16.30 -1.02
C ALA A 157 6.07 -15.84 -0.60
N VAL A 158 5.60 -14.70 -1.12
CA VAL A 158 4.22 -14.22 -0.91
C VAL A 158 3.22 -15.22 -1.48
N GLY A 159 3.40 -15.68 -2.71
CA GLY A 159 2.53 -16.68 -3.34
C GLY A 159 2.46 -17.97 -2.53
N ALA A 160 3.62 -18.52 -2.14
CA ALA A 160 3.72 -19.70 -1.29
C ALA A 160 3.01 -19.49 0.05
N SER A 161 3.17 -18.32 0.68
CA SER A 161 2.47 -18.01 1.95
C SER A 161 0.95 -18.06 1.82
N ARG A 162 0.39 -17.57 0.70
CA ARG A 162 -1.07 -17.56 0.47
C ARG A 162 -1.63 -18.95 0.19
N VAL A 163 -0.84 -19.81 -0.45
CA VAL A 163 -1.18 -21.23 -0.63
C VAL A 163 -1.07 -21.95 0.72
N PHE A 164 0.04 -21.79 1.46
CA PHE A 164 0.27 -22.43 2.77
C PHE A 164 -0.84 -22.12 3.79
N ILE A 165 -1.27 -20.85 3.86
CA ILE A 165 -2.35 -20.40 4.76
C ILE A 165 -3.74 -20.88 4.29
N GLY A 166 -3.84 -21.52 3.13
CA GLY A 166 -5.11 -22.02 2.57
C GLY A 166 -6.05 -20.91 2.09
N ALA A 167 -5.53 -19.71 1.85
CA ALA A 167 -6.34 -18.57 1.44
C ALA A 167 -6.54 -18.49 -0.09
N HIS A 168 -5.61 -19.04 -0.88
CA HIS A 168 -5.64 -19.02 -2.34
C HIS A 168 -5.13 -20.32 -2.95
N PHE A 169 -5.71 -20.71 -4.07
CA PHE A 169 -5.17 -21.78 -4.90
C PHE A 169 -3.97 -21.30 -5.75
N PRO A 170 -3.07 -22.21 -6.21
CA PRO A 170 -1.91 -21.84 -7.01
C PRO A 170 -2.25 -21.07 -8.30
N HIS A 171 -3.32 -21.43 -9.01
CA HIS A 171 -3.72 -20.72 -10.24
C HIS A 171 -4.18 -19.28 -9.95
N GLN A 172 -4.81 -19.03 -8.80
CA GLN A 172 -5.24 -17.70 -8.36
C GLN A 172 -4.02 -16.81 -8.02
N VAL A 173 -2.96 -17.41 -7.49
CA VAL A 173 -1.66 -16.75 -7.27
C VAL A 173 -0.99 -16.39 -8.59
N LEU A 174 -0.93 -17.32 -9.54
CA LEU A 174 -0.34 -17.08 -10.87
C LEU A 174 -1.09 -15.99 -11.64
N LEU A 175 -2.43 -16.02 -11.63
CA LEU A 175 -3.25 -14.99 -12.26
C LEU A 175 -3.03 -13.62 -11.60
N GLY A 176 -2.98 -13.58 -10.26
CA GLY A 176 -2.65 -12.36 -9.52
C GLY A 176 -1.29 -11.79 -9.89
N PHE A 177 -0.27 -12.65 -10.01
CA PHE A 177 1.07 -12.26 -10.44
C PHE A 177 1.05 -11.64 -11.86
N ALA A 178 0.41 -12.32 -12.82
CA ALA A 178 0.35 -11.84 -14.20
C ALA A 178 -0.33 -10.46 -14.33
N ILE A 179 -1.50 -10.29 -13.70
CA ILE A 179 -2.23 -9.02 -13.75
C ILE A 179 -1.48 -7.93 -12.95
N GLY A 180 -0.84 -8.29 -11.83
CA GLY A 180 -0.04 -7.37 -11.03
C GLY A 180 1.16 -6.81 -11.80
N VAL A 181 1.92 -7.66 -12.47
CA VAL A 181 3.02 -7.24 -13.36
C VAL A 181 2.51 -6.34 -14.49
N ALA A 182 1.42 -6.72 -15.15
CA ALA A 182 0.81 -5.92 -16.20
C ALA A 182 0.40 -4.53 -15.68
N THR A 183 -0.27 -4.48 -14.54
CA THR A 183 -0.69 -3.22 -13.89
C THR A 183 0.50 -2.32 -13.58
N GLY A 184 1.55 -2.87 -12.96
CA GLY A 184 2.78 -2.13 -12.67
C GLY A 184 3.49 -1.63 -13.94
N TYR A 185 3.52 -2.45 -15.00
CA TYR A 185 4.07 -2.10 -16.30
C TYR A 185 3.37 -0.89 -16.94
N TYR A 186 2.03 -0.86 -16.90
CA TYR A 186 1.27 0.27 -17.44
C TYR A 186 1.45 1.52 -16.58
N LEU A 187 1.28 1.41 -15.26
CA LEU A 187 1.34 2.58 -14.36
C LEU A 187 2.73 3.23 -14.31
N GLU A 188 3.80 2.46 -14.50
CA GLU A 188 5.15 3.03 -14.60
C GLU A 188 5.31 4.00 -15.77
N ARG A 189 4.60 3.76 -16.89
CA ARG A 189 4.65 4.58 -18.11
C ARG A 189 3.77 5.81 -18.05
N TYR A 190 2.78 5.83 -17.15
CA TYR A 190 1.95 7.00 -16.96
C TYR A 190 2.73 8.10 -16.25
N ASP A 191 2.52 9.33 -16.70
CA ASP A 191 3.15 10.52 -16.14
C ASP A 191 2.42 11.01 -14.88
N ILE A 192 2.42 10.15 -13.85
CA ILE A 192 1.76 10.41 -12.56
C ILE A 192 2.42 11.58 -11.82
N ASP A 193 3.68 11.89 -12.13
CA ASP A 193 4.48 12.87 -11.40
C ASP A 193 3.99 14.32 -11.63
N HIS A 194 3.28 14.56 -12.74
CA HIS A 194 2.71 15.87 -13.10
C HIS A 194 1.21 15.99 -12.82
N TRP A 195 0.59 14.97 -12.24
CA TRP A 195 -0.85 14.99 -11.94
C TRP A 195 -1.22 16.10 -10.95
N ARG A 196 -2.34 16.76 -11.23
CA ARG A 196 -2.97 17.75 -10.35
C ARG A 196 -4.33 17.21 -9.88
N PHE A 197 -5.11 18.04 -9.20
CA PHE A 197 -6.40 17.64 -8.63
C PHE A 197 -7.33 16.91 -9.62
N PRO A 198 -7.52 17.38 -10.87
CA PRO A 198 -8.46 16.74 -11.80
C PRO A 198 -8.12 15.29 -12.11
N GLU A 199 -6.85 14.92 -12.24
CA GLU A 199 -6.43 13.56 -12.56
C GLU A 199 -6.73 12.60 -11.40
N TYR A 200 -6.41 13.00 -10.16
CA TYR A 200 -6.72 12.21 -8.97
C TYR A 200 -8.23 12.08 -8.74
N ALA A 201 -8.98 13.16 -8.95
CA ALA A 201 -10.44 13.16 -8.84
C ALA A 201 -11.07 12.27 -9.92
N SER A 202 -10.55 12.32 -11.15
CA SER A 202 -10.99 11.48 -12.27
C SER A 202 -10.74 10.01 -11.98
N LEU A 203 -9.55 9.64 -11.48
CA LEU A 203 -9.26 8.27 -11.07
C LEU A 203 -10.22 7.78 -9.98
N SER A 204 -10.43 8.60 -8.95
CA SER A 204 -11.36 8.28 -7.86
C SER A 204 -12.80 8.10 -8.36
N GLY A 205 -13.23 8.96 -9.30
CA GLY A 205 -14.52 8.89 -9.96
C GLY A 205 -14.68 7.64 -10.82
N ILE A 206 -13.66 7.25 -11.59
CA ILE A 206 -13.66 6.01 -12.38
C ILE A 206 -13.81 4.80 -11.46
N ILE A 207 -12.99 4.71 -10.39
CA ILE A 207 -13.07 3.63 -9.41
C ILE A 207 -14.47 3.56 -8.79
N ALA A 208 -15.03 4.71 -8.38
CA ALA A 208 -16.35 4.77 -7.78
C ALA A 208 -17.46 4.35 -8.75
N MET A 209 -17.46 4.89 -9.97
CA MET A 209 -18.47 4.61 -10.98
C MET A 209 -18.44 3.16 -11.42
N THR A 210 -17.25 2.62 -11.72
CA THR A 210 -17.11 1.20 -12.09
C THR A 210 -17.54 0.27 -10.95
N SER A 211 -17.13 0.57 -9.71
CA SER A 211 -17.51 -0.24 -8.55
C SER A 211 -19.03 -0.20 -8.30
N ALA A 212 -19.65 0.98 -8.40
CA ALA A 212 -21.09 1.13 -8.28
C ALA A 212 -21.83 0.37 -9.38
N THR A 213 -21.34 0.43 -10.62
CA THR A 213 -21.94 -0.25 -11.78
C THR A 213 -21.87 -1.77 -11.64
N LEU A 214 -20.72 -2.30 -11.21
CA LEU A 214 -20.58 -3.73 -10.94
C LEU A 214 -21.50 -4.16 -9.79
N PHE A 215 -21.51 -3.43 -8.68
CA PHE A 215 -22.33 -3.77 -7.52
C PHE A 215 -23.82 -3.80 -7.87
N THR A 216 -24.33 -2.74 -8.52
CA THR A 216 -25.74 -2.67 -8.92
C THR A 216 -26.08 -3.66 -10.03
N GLY A 217 -25.17 -3.87 -10.99
CA GLY A 217 -25.33 -4.84 -12.07
C GLY A 217 -25.48 -6.28 -11.55
N PHE A 218 -24.58 -6.72 -10.67
CA PHE A 218 -24.69 -8.05 -10.05
C PHE A 218 -25.96 -8.18 -9.19
N THR A 219 -26.29 -7.14 -8.41
CA THR A 219 -27.53 -7.12 -7.62
C THR A 219 -28.77 -7.25 -8.51
N ALA A 220 -28.80 -6.55 -9.65
CA ALA A 220 -29.90 -6.62 -10.62
C ALA A 220 -30.01 -8.01 -11.29
N LEU A 221 -28.89 -8.73 -11.43
CA LEU A 221 -28.85 -10.11 -11.90
C LEU A 221 -29.20 -11.14 -10.79
N GLY A 222 -29.56 -10.68 -9.59
CA GLY A 222 -29.89 -11.54 -8.45
C GLY A 222 -28.67 -12.14 -7.73
N VAL A 223 -27.45 -11.66 -8.03
CA VAL A 223 -26.21 -12.08 -7.38
C VAL A 223 -25.84 -11.04 -6.33
N ASP A 224 -25.95 -11.41 -5.05
CA ASP A 224 -25.51 -10.54 -3.96
C ASP A 224 -23.95 -10.48 -3.88
N PRO A 225 -23.31 -9.32 -4.14
CA PRO A 225 -21.86 -9.17 -4.07
C PRO A 225 -21.28 -9.41 -2.67
N GLN A 226 -22.10 -9.30 -1.61
CA GLN A 226 -21.72 -9.52 -0.22
C GLN A 226 -21.92 -10.96 0.25
N ASN A 227 -22.53 -11.84 -0.55
CA ASN A 227 -22.76 -13.24 -0.19
C ASN A 227 -21.46 -14.00 0.17
N THR A 228 -20.32 -13.51 -0.32
CA THR A 228 -18.98 -14.01 0.01
C THR A 228 -18.59 -13.83 1.48
N VAL A 229 -19.15 -12.82 2.17
CA VAL A 229 -18.99 -12.64 3.62
C VAL A 229 -19.67 -13.79 4.37
N ARG A 230 -20.87 -14.20 3.95
CA ARG A 230 -21.57 -15.34 4.55
C ARG A 230 -20.79 -16.64 4.35
N LEU A 231 -20.27 -16.87 3.14
CA LEU A 231 -19.40 -18.03 2.87
C LEU A 231 -18.16 -18.04 3.75
N ALA A 232 -17.56 -16.88 4.02
CA ALA A 232 -16.43 -16.78 4.94
C ALA A 232 -16.84 -17.12 6.38
N LEU A 233 -17.96 -16.59 6.87
CA LEU A 233 -18.47 -16.87 8.23
C LEU A 233 -18.81 -18.35 8.43
N GLU A 234 -19.42 -19.00 7.44
CA GLU A 234 -19.76 -20.43 7.50
C GLU A 234 -18.51 -21.33 7.44
N ALA A 235 -17.49 -20.90 6.68
CA ALA A 235 -16.30 -21.72 6.46
C ALA A 235 -15.18 -21.47 7.49
N CYS A 236 -15.25 -20.42 8.30
CA CYS A 236 -14.25 -20.13 9.34
C CYS A 236 -14.53 -20.88 10.64
N ASP A 237 -13.49 -21.43 11.27
CA ASP A 237 -13.62 -22.12 12.56
C ASP A 237 -13.87 -21.15 13.71
N ASP A 238 -13.25 -19.96 13.65
CA ASP A 238 -13.48 -18.86 14.59
C ASP A 238 -14.04 -17.63 13.84
N PRO A 239 -15.28 -17.20 14.12
CA PRO A 239 -15.87 -15.99 13.55
C PRO A 239 -15.06 -14.71 13.82
N GLN A 240 -14.25 -14.67 14.89
CA GLN A 240 -13.40 -13.52 15.22
C GLN A 240 -12.28 -13.29 14.18
N TYR A 241 -11.95 -14.30 13.39
CA TYR A 241 -10.99 -14.17 12.29
C TYR A 241 -11.56 -13.43 11.07
N VAL A 242 -12.89 -13.27 11.00
CA VAL A 242 -13.56 -12.51 9.93
C VAL A 242 -13.55 -11.01 10.28
N ASN A 243 -12.75 -10.23 9.56
CA ASN A 243 -12.60 -8.80 9.83
C ASN A 243 -13.37 -7.92 8.82
N ILE A 244 -14.08 -6.90 9.30
CA ILE A 244 -14.75 -5.90 8.45
C ILE A 244 -13.75 -5.20 7.52
N SER A 245 -12.51 -4.99 7.96
CA SER A 245 -11.47 -4.35 7.15
C SER A 245 -11.04 -5.17 5.93
N SER A 246 -11.35 -6.47 5.89
CA SER A 246 -11.12 -7.33 4.71
C SER A 246 -12.31 -7.38 3.76
N THR A 247 -13.43 -6.71 4.08
CA THR A 247 -14.60 -6.67 3.21
C THR A 247 -14.29 -5.91 1.92
N VAL A 248 -14.89 -6.37 0.83
CA VAL A 248 -14.69 -5.82 -0.51
C VAL A 248 -15.10 -4.34 -0.58
N LEU A 249 -16.24 -3.99 0.03
CA LEU A 249 -16.71 -2.60 0.07
C LEU A 249 -15.76 -1.68 0.84
N TYR A 250 -15.21 -2.12 1.96
CA TYR A 250 -14.25 -1.32 2.73
C TYR A 250 -12.97 -1.05 1.92
N SER A 251 -12.49 -2.05 1.18
CA SER A 251 -11.38 -1.88 0.23
C SER A 251 -11.70 -0.87 -0.87
N ILE A 252 -12.90 -0.91 -1.45
CA ILE A 252 -13.34 0.07 -2.46
C ILE A 252 -13.35 1.49 -1.89
N MET A 253 -13.89 1.70 -0.69
CA MET A 253 -13.88 3.02 -0.04
C MET A 253 -12.46 3.54 0.13
N ARG A 254 -11.52 2.68 0.55
CA ARG A 254 -10.10 3.02 0.62
C ARG A 254 -9.53 3.45 -0.73
N ASN A 255 -9.80 2.69 -1.79
CA ASN A 255 -9.25 2.92 -3.12
C ASN A 255 -9.85 4.15 -3.83
N ILE A 256 -11.07 4.56 -3.47
CA ILE A 256 -11.67 5.82 -3.92
C ILE A 256 -11.07 7.00 -3.14
N ALA A 257 -11.03 6.87 -1.81
CA ALA A 257 -10.67 8.00 -0.95
C ALA A 257 -9.17 8.33 -0.98
N ALA A 258 -8.30 7.33 -1.13
CA ALA A 258 -6.87 7.55 -1.06
C ALA A 258 -6.34 8.47 -2.19
N PRO A 259 -6.66 8.23 -3.48
CA PRO A 259 -6.27 9.17 -4.55
C PRO A 259 -6.95 10.53 -4.40
N LEU A 260 -8.24 10.58 -4.03
CA LEU A 260 -8.95 11.83 -3.81
C LEU A 260 -8.28 12.70 -2.74
N GLY A 261 -7.85 12.10 -1.63
CA GLY A 261 -7.13 12.80 -0.56
C GLY A 261 -5.78 13.38 -1.03
N VAL A 262 -5.05 12.65 -1.89
CA VAL A 262 -3.85 13.18 -2.56
C VAL A 262 -4.23 14.35 -3.47
N GLY A 263 -5.29 14.22 -4.27
CA GLY A 263 -5.79 15.29 -5.13
C GLY A 263 -6.09 16.57 -4.34
N ILE A 264 -6.81 16.47 -3.23
CA ILE A 264 -7.14 17.61 -2.37
C ILE A 264 -5.86 18.24 -1.80
N ALA A 265 -4.88 17.44 -1.40
CA ALA A 265 -3.57 17.92 -0.97
C ALA A 265 -2.83 18.67 -2.10
N MET A 266 -2.88 18.17 -3.33
CA MET A 266 -2.27 18.80 -4.51
C MET A 266 -2.96 20.09 -4.95
N SER A 267 -4.21 20.33 -4.52
CA SER A 267 -4.92 21.59 -4.77
C SER A 267 -4.48 22.77 -3.87
N ARG A 268 -3.61 22.53 -2.87
CA ARG A 268 -3.22 23.57 -1.91
C ARG A 268 -2.24 24.57 -2.55
N PRO A 269 -2.40 25.89 -2.32
CA PRO A 269 -1.71 26.96 -3.07
C PRO A 269 -0.19 27.05 -2.88
N ASN A 270 0.45 26.16 -2.11
CA ASN A 270 1.91 26.11 -1.91
C ASN A 270 2.44 24.68 -1.82
N VAL A 271 1.71 23.70 -2.38
CA VAL A 271 2.06 22.27 -2.22
C VAL A 271 3.48 21.97 -2.70
N ASP A 272 3.86 22.49 -3.87
CA ASP A 272 5.18 22.25 -4.46
C ASP A 272 6.29 22.80 -3.55
N GLN A 273 6.12 24.01 -3.01
CA GLN A 273 7.09 24.61 -2.06
C GLN A 273 7.19 23.83 -0.75
N VAL A 274 6.05 23.39 -0.20
CA VAL A 274 6.00 22.62 1.05
C VAL A 274 6.72 21.29 0.88
N LEU A 275 6.42 20.58 -0.20
CA LEU A 275 7.00 19.27 -0.49
C LEU A 275 8.50 19.36 -0.78
N GLU A 276 8.95 20.35 -1.56
CA GLU A 276 10.39 20.60 -1.78
C GLU A 276 11.11 21.03 -0.51
N GLY A 277 10.47 21.84 0.34
CA GLY A 277 11.01 22.22 1.64
C GLY A 277 11.16 21.03 2.59
N ALA A 278 10.16 20.15 2.63
CA ALA A 278 10.18 18.94 3.44
C ALA A 278 11.28 17.95 3.01
N LYS A 279 11.55 17.83 1.70
CA LYS A 279 12.65 16.99 1.17
C LYS A 279 14.03 17.38 1.71
N ARG A 280 14.26 18.67 1.96
CA ARG A 280 15.53 19.23 2.48
C ARG A 280 15.76 18.95 3.96
N ALA A 281 14.76 18.42 4.67
CA ALA A 281 14.93 18.01 6.06
C ALA A 281 15.96 16.87 6.17
N PRO A 282 16.64 16.74 7.33
CA PRO A 282 17.57 15.65 7.58
C PRO A 282 16.85 14.29 7.58
N VAL A 283 17.60 13.21 7.32
CA VAL A 283 17.06 11.85 7.19
C VAL A 283 16.26 11.42 8.42
N TRP A 284 16.74 11.71 9.63
CA TRP A 284 16.04 11.36 10.87
C TRP A 284 14.67 12.04 10.97
N ALA A 285 14.54 13.30 10.54
CA ALA A 285 13.28 14.03 10.57
C ALA A 285 12.29 13.49 9.53
N LYS A 286 12.79 13.06 8.36
CA LYS A 286 11.99 12.38 7.34
C LYS A 286 11.49 11.01 7.84
N LEU A 287 12.34 10.24 8.51
CA LEU A 287 11.95 8.98 9.14
C LEU A 287 10.86 9.19 10.20
N LEU A 288 11.02 10.17 11.09
CA LEU A 288 10.00 10.51 12.09
C LEU A 288 8.68 10.96 11.44
N ALA A 289 8.75 11.74 10.35
CA ALA A 289 7.57 12.12 9.59
C ALA A 289 6.85 10.91 8.95
N GLY A 290 7.61 9.96 8.41
CA GLY A 290 7.05 8.71 7.85
C GLY A 290 6.39 7.85 8.94
N LEU A 291 7.04 7.71 10.10
CA LEU A 291 6.49 7.03 11.27
C LEU A 291 5.27 7.75 11.84
N ALA A 292 5.25 9.08 11.83
CA ALA A 292 4.07 9.87 12.19
C ALA A 292 2.91 9.58 11.23
N GLY A 293 3.18 9.44 9.93
CA GLY A 293 2.19 9.01 8.94
C GLY A 293 1.60 7.63 9.26
N ILE A 294 2.44 6.65 9.60
CA ILE A 294 1.97 5.34 10.07
C ILE A 294 1.13 5.47 11.34
N GLY A 295 1.56 6.33 12.28
CA GLY A 295 0.84 6.65 13.50
C GLY A 295 -0.57 7.19 13.23
N VAL A 296 -0.70 8.16 12.32
CA VAL A 296 -2.01 8.68 11.87
C VAL A 296 -2.88 7.56 11.33
N GLY A 297 -2.35 6.71 10.45
CA GLY A 297 -3.08 5.55 9.91
C GLY A 297 -3.57 4.60 11.01
N ARG A 298 -2.71 4.27 11.99
CA ARG A 298 -3.11 3.42 13.13
C ARG A 298 -4.16 4.07 14.02
N THR A 299 -4.03 5.36 14.31
CA THR A 299 -5.02 6.07 15.13
C THR A 299 -6.40 6.12 14.46
N LEU A 300 -6.44 6.36 13.14
CA LEU A 300 -7.69 6.39 12.38
C LEU A 300 -8.39 5.03 12.36
N LEU A 301 -7.62 3.94 12.26
CA LEU A 301 -8.15 2.57 12.28
C LEU A 301 -8.50 2.07 13.69
N ALA A 302 -8.00 2.72 14.74
CA ALA A 302 -8.34 2.38 16.13
C ALA A 302 -9.68 2.98 16.57
N CYS A 303 -10.26 3.90 15.79
CA CYS A 303 -11.57 4.46 16.07
C CYS A 303 -12.65 3.35 16.08
N PRO A 304 -13.54 3.33 17.09
CA PRO A 304 -14.59 2.32 17.15
C PRO A 304 -15.50 2.42 15.92
N LEU A 305 -15.80 1.27 15.32
CA LEU A 305 -16.69 1.22 14.16
C LEU A 305 -18.13 1.54 14.58
N PRO A 306 -18.84 2.42 13.85
CA PRO A 306 -20.23 2.71 14.13
C PRO A 306 -21.11 1.47 13.89
N LYS A 307 -22.24 1.39 14.60
CA LYS A 307 -23.17 0.24 14.50
C LYS A 307 -23.90 0.16 13.15
N GLN A 308 -24.08 1.29 12.47
CA GLN A 308 -24.75 1.35 11.17
C GLN A 308 -23.76 1.11 10.04
N GLU A 309 -24.07 0.17 9.14
CA GLU A 309 -23.20 -0.22 8.02
C GLU A 309 -22.86 0.96 7.10
N LEU A 310 -23.85 1.80 6.78
CA LEU A 310 -23.62 2.99 5.95
C LEU A 310 -22.58 3.93 6.58
N CYS A 311 -22.61 4.09 7.91
CA CYS A 311 -21.64 4.91 8.63
C CYS A 311 -20.23 4.30 8.62
N ILE A 312 -20.10 2.97 8.54
CA ILE A 312 -18.81 2.30 8.43
C ILE A 312 -18.14 2.69 7.12
N TYR A 313 -18.86 2.58 5.99
CA TYR A 313 -18.31 2.87 4.67
C TYR A 313 -18.09 4.37 4.42
N ALA A 314 -19.03 5.21 4.87
CA ALA A 314 -18.85 6.67 4.84
C ALA A 314 -17.67 7.10 5.73
N GLY A 315 -17.54 6.50 6.91
CA GLY A 315 -16.40 6.70 7.80
C GLY A 315 -15.08 6.32 7.14
N ALA A 316 -15.03 5.18 6.46
CA ALA A 316 -13.84 4.73 5.73
C ALA A 316 -13.42 5.74 4.64
N LEU A 317 -14.38 6.26 3.86
CA LEU A 317 -14.09 7.30 2.86
C LEU A 317 -13.44 8.53 3.51
N VAL A 318 -14.01 9.04 4.59
CA VAL A 318 -13.48 10.21 5.30
C VAL A 318 -12.10 9.92 5.89
N GLN A 319 -11.94 8.76 6.54
CA GLN A 319 -10.69 8.35 7.17
C GLN A 319 -9.54 8.24 6.17
N PHE A 320 -9.72 7.52 5.05
CA PHE A 320 -8.66 7.34 4.07
C PHE A 320 -8.38 8.61 3.26
N CYS A 321 -9.39 9.44 3.01
CA CYS A 321 -9.22 10.74 2.37
C CYS A 321 -8.39 11.68 3.25
N PHE A 322 -8.77 11.78 4.54
CA PHE A 322 -8.01 12.54 5.53
C PHE A 322 -6.60 12.00 5.73
N PHE A 323 -6.42 10.68 5.80
CA PHE A 323 -5.11 10.05 5.91
C PHE A 323 -4.20 10.44 4.74
N SER A 324 -4.65 10.26 3.50
CA SER A 324 -3.86 10.61 2.32
C SER A 324 -3.58 12.11 2.25
N PHE A 325 -4.52 12.96 2.64
CA PHE A 325 -4.30 14.41 2.75
C PHE A 325 -3.24 14.75 3.81
N ALA A 326 -3.35 14.17 5.01
CA ALA A 326 -2.43 14.40 6.12
C ALA A 326 -1.01 13.94 5.77
N VAL A 327 -0.86 12.77 5.14
CA VAL A 327 0.44 12.26 4.71
C VAL A 327 1.01 13.08 3.55
N THR A 328 0.20 13.45 2.56
CA THR A 328 0.65 14.22 1.38
C THR A 328 1.04 15.65 1.72
N TYR A 329 0.24 16.33 2.54
CA TYR A 329 0.40 17.77 2.78
C TYR A 329 0.58 18.11 4.25
N GLY A 330 -0.26 17.59 5.15
CA GLY A 330 -0.27 17.97 6.56
C GLY A 330 1.09 17.75 7.26
N ILE A 331 1.64 16.55 7.15
CA ILE A 331 2.92 16.16 7.76
C ILE A 331 4.09 16.91 7.09
N PRO A 332 4.23 16.92 5.74
CA PRO A 332 5.25 17.73 5.08
C PRO A 332 5.15 19.23 5.42
N TYR A 333 3.94 19.78 5.58
CA TYR A 333 3.74 21.17 5.98
C TYR A 333 4.25 21.44 7.39
N ALA A 334 3.95 20.57 8.35
CA ALA A 334 4.48 20.67 9.71
C ALA A 334 6.02 20.58 9.71
N LEU A 335 6.58 19.66 8.94
CA LEU A 335 8.03 19.49 8.78
C LEU A 335 8.67 20.74 8.16
N TYR A 336 8.11 21.26 7.07
CA TYR A 336 8.56 22.47 6.39
C TYR A 336 8.52 23.70 7.31
N LYS A 337 7.42 23.90 8.05
CA LYS A 337 7.27 25.04 8.96
C LYS A 337 8.29 24.99 10.10
N ASN A 338 8.42 23.85 10.76
CA ASN A 338 9.36 23.67 11.86
C ASN A 338 10.81 23.82 11.39
N TYR A 339 11.17 23.23 10.25
CA TYR A 339 12.53 23.33 9.70
C TYR A 339 12.88 24.75 9.24
N ARG A 340 11.93 25.46 8.61
CA ARG A 340 12.12 26.87 8.22
C ARG A 340 12.35 27.77 9.44
N GLN A 341 11.65 27.52 10.55
CA GLN A 341 11.85 28.25 11.80
C GLN A 341 13.21 27.94 12.43
N VAL A 342 13.63 26.68 12.44
CA VAL A 342 14.95 26.26 12.93
C VAL A 342 16.07 26.91 12.12
N ASN A 343 16.00 26.87 10.79
CA ASN A 343 17.01 27.49 9.94
C ASN A 343 17.10 29.00 10.10
N LYS A 344 15.96 29.71 10.21
CA LYS A 344 15.97 31.15 10.52
C LYS A 344 16.64 31.44 11.87
N THR A 345 16.38 30.61 12.87
CA THR A 345 16.96 30.76 14.21
C THR A 345 18.47 30.49 14.18
N LEU A 346 18.91 29.46 13.45
CA LEU A 346 20.33 29.16 13.24
C LEU A 346 21.04 30.25 12.45
N GLU A 347 20.40 30.82 11.41
CA GLU A 347 20.94 31.96 10.66
C GLU A 347 21.10 33.21 11.53
N ILE A 348 20.11 33.51 12.38
CA ILE A 348 20.19 34.62 13.34
C ILE A 348 21.30 34.39 14.35
N ARG A 349 21.43 33.16 14.87
CA ARG A 349 22.49 32.80 15.82
C ARG A 349 23.87 32.89 15.18
N ARG A 350 24.04 32.39 13.95
CA ARG A 350 25.29 32.49 13.20
C ARG A 350 25.66 33.94 12.89
N LYS A 351 24.69 34.80 12.56
CA LYS A 351 24.91 36.25 12.40
C LYS A 351 25.33 36.92 13.71
N LYS A 352 24.71 36.56 14.84
CA LYS A 352 25.11 37.05 16.17
C LYS A 352 26.53 36.62 16.53
N GLU A 353 26.85 35.34 16.35
CA GLU A 353 28.18 34.79 16.58
C GLU A 353 29.22 35.49 15.70
N SER A 354 28.98 35.66 14.39
CA SER A 354 29.90 36.39 13.51
C SER A 354 30.08 37.87 13.87
N SER A 355 29.01 38.55 14.33
CA SER A 355 29.11 39.94 14.79
C SER A 355 29.86 40.08 16.12
N SER A 356 29.78 39.07 17.00
CA SER A 356 30.56 39.07 18.24
C SER A 356 32.04 38.84 17.99
N THR A 357 32.41 37.94 17.06
CA THR A 357 33.82 37.69 16.71
C THR A 357 34.47 38.91 16.06
N SER A 358 33.75 39.62 15.17
CA SER A 358 34.28 40.85 14.55
C SER A 358 34.46 41.98 15.58
N SER A 359 33.60 42.08 16.59
CA SER A 359 33.71 43.10 17.65
C SER A 359 34.83 42.81 18.68
N GLU A 360 35.24 41.55 18.84
CA GLU A 360 36.40 41.17 19.66
C GLU A 360 37.73 41.41 18.93
N GLU A 361 37.79 41.19 17.61
CA GLU A 361 38.96 41.52 16.79
C GLU A 361 39.21 43.05 16.72
N GLU A 362 38.16 43.86 16.62
CA GLU A 362 38.26 45.32 16.59
C GLU A 362 38.73 45.92 17.93
N LYS A 363 38.36 45.31 19.06
CA LYS A 363 38.88 45.71 20.39
C LYS A 363 40.33 45.27 20.62
N SER A 364 40.78 44.18 19.99
CA SER A 364 42.16 43.71 20.07
C SER A 364 43.13 44.61 19.27
N HIS A 365 42.69 45.16 18.13
CA HIS A 365 43.50 46.07 17.30
C HIS A 365 43.50 47.54 17.77
N GLY A 366 42.65 47.93 18.71
CA GLY A 366 42.57 49.29 19.25
C GLY A 366 43.58 49.64 20.36
N VAL A 367 44.42 48.69 20.81
CA VAL A 367 45.33 48.89 21.96
C VAL A 367 46.79 49.20 21.55
N HIS A 368 47.12 49.19 20.26
CA HIS A 368 48.46 49.53 19.76
C HIS A 368 48.51 50.84 18.96
N VAL A 369 48.00 51.93 19.51
CA VAL A 369 48.41 53.28 19.10
C VAL A 369 48.51 54.17 20.34
N LYS A 370 49.70 54.21 20.94
CA LYS A 370 50.22 55.36 21.67
C LYS A 370 51.72 55.26 21.82
#